data_AF-A0AKY9-F1
#
_entry.id   AF-A0AKY9-F1
#
_cell.length_a   1.000
_cell.length_b   1.000
_cell.length_c   1.000
_cell.angle_alpha   90.00
_cell.angle_beta   90.00
_cell.angle_gamma   90.00
#
_symmetry.space_group_name_H-M   'P 1'
#
loop_
_entity.id
_entity.type
_entity.pdbx_description
1 polymer ?
#
loop_
_entity_poly.entity_id
_entity_poly.type
_entity_poly.pdbx_seq_one_letter_code
_entity_poly.pdbx_strand_id
1 'polypeptide(L)'
;MEKRISGSTRLLSLIGTPIDHSKSPIMYNYSFEKAGLDYAYLAFDIPVNKVADAITAIKTFNLRGSNVTMPCKSEVLKYMDDLSPAARMIGAVNTIVNENGKLTGHITDGLGFVTNLRDSSVDVSGKKMTIIGAGGAATAIQVQCALDGVKEIAIFNIQDDFYEKAKQTVASIKEEVPECSVHIYDLSDTKKLYAEIATSDILVNATLVGMHPHENETPVKDTTVFRKDLIVADIIYTPKKTRLLLDAEAAGAKTVGGLGMLLWQGAEAYKLFTGKDMPVAEIKELYFN
;
A
#
# COMPACT_ATOMS: atom_id res chain seq x y z
N MET A 1 17.12 21.89 -19.31
CA MET A 1 16.97 20.58 -19.96
C MET A 1 17.90 19.62 -19.25
N GLU A 2 17.37 18.54 -18.68
CA GLU A 2 18.21 17.46 -18.14
C GLU A 2 19.14 16.97 -19.26
N LYS A 3 20.45 16.98 -19.03
CA LYS A 3 21.43 16.54 -20.02
C LYS A 3 21.32 15.05 -20.36
N ARG A 4 20.58 14.27 -19.57
CA ARG A 4 20.48 12.80 -19.70
C ARG A 4 19.38 12.32 -20.65
N ILE A 5 18.35 13.12 -20.94
CA ILE A 5 17.21 12.67 -21.76
C ILE A 5 17.57 12.77 -23.25
N SER A 6 17.39 11.67 -23.99
CA SER A 6 17.64 11.59 -25.43
C SER A 6 16.52 10.82 -26.16
N GLY A 7 16.68 10.59 -27.47
CA GLY A 7 15.72 9.80 -28.25
C GLY A 7 15.64 8.31 -27.86
N SER A 8 16.62 7.79 -27.10
CA SER A 8 16.59 6.42 -26.57
C SER A 8 15.80 6.29 -25.27
N THR A 9 15.64 7.39 -24.53
CA THR A 9 15.01 7.39 -23.20
C THR A 9 13.59 6.85 -23.28
N ARG A 10 13.22 5.97 -22.34
CA ARG A 10 11.87 5.41 -22.23
C ARG A 10 11.10 6.05 -21.09
N LEU A 11 9.80 6.17 -21.26
CA LEU A 11 8.94 6.86 -20.29
C LEU A 11 8.24 5.85 -19.38
N LEU A 12 8.19 6.20 -18.10
CA LEU A 12 7.24 5.69 -17.12
C LEU A 12 6.32 6.83 -16.69
N SER A 13 5.10 6.49 -16.30
CA SER A 13 4.11 7.48 -15.90
C SER A 13 3.50 7.25 -14.54
N LEU A 14 2.84 8.27 -14.01
CA LEU A 14 1.82 8.18 -12.97
C LEU A 14 0.53 8.77 -13.54
N ILE A 15 -0.57 8.04 -13.45
CA ILE A 15 -1.90 8.53 -13.83
C ILE A 15 -2.85 8.57 -12.64
N GLY A 16 -3.69 9.60 -12.58
CA GLY A 16 -4.69 9.83 -11.53
C GLY A 16 -5.05 11.31 -11.45
N THR A 17 -5.92 11.70 -10.52
CA THR A 17 -6.30 13.11 -10.33
C THR A 17 -6.81 13.38 -8.91
N PRO A 18 -6.41 14.48 -8.25
CA PRO A 18 -5.32 15.39 -8.61
C PRO A 18 -3.94 14.76 -8.35
N ILE A 19 -2.89 15.17 -9.08
CA ILE A 19 -1.58 14.49 -9.03
C ILE A 19 -0.34 15.36 -8.78
N ASP A 20 -0.46 16.69 -8.87
CA ASP A 20 0.68 17.61 -8.86
C ASP A 20 1.53 17.58 -7.58
N HIS A 21 0.93 17.16 -6.46
CA HIS A 21 1.61 17.05 -5.16
C HIS A 21 2.40 15.74 -4.99
N SER A 22 2.37 14.85 -5.98
CA SER A 22 3.02 13.55 -5.91
C SER A 22 4.54 13.68 -5.85
N LYS A 23 5.16 12.98 -4.89
CA LYS A 23 6.63 12.85 -4.79
C LYS A 23 7.20 11.73 -5.66
N SER A 24 6.35 10.86 -6.23
CA SER A 24 6.80 9.72 -7.05
C SER A 24 7.74 10.15 -8.20
N PRO A 25 7.45 11.20 -9.00
CA PRO A 25 8.36 11.60 -10.08
C PRO A 25 9.78 11.91 -9.61
N ILE A 26 9.94 12.58 -8.47
CA ILE A 26 11.26 12.90 -7.93
C ILE A 26 11.97 11.61 -7.46
N MET A 27 11.28 10.74 -6.75
CA MET A 27 11.82 9.45 -6.28
C MET A 27 12.31 8.56 -7.43
N TYR A 28 11.49 8.38 -8.47
CA TYR A 28 11.82 7.51 -9.60
C TYR A 28 12.94 8.10 -10.47
N ASN A 29 12.88 9.38 -10.81
CA ASN A 29 13.92 10.00 -11.66
C ASN A 29 15.29 9.98 -10.97
N TYR A 30 15.34 10.29 -9.67
CA TYR A 30 16.57 10.16 -8.88
C TYR A 30 17.12 8.73 -8.93
N SER A 31 16.24 7.73 -8.75
CA SER A 31 16.62 6.31 -8.77
C SER A 31 17.11 5.86 -10.14
N PHE A 32 16.52 6.35 -11.24
CA PHE A 32 16.96 6.02 -12.58
C PHE A 32 18.33 6.60 -12.89
N GLU A 33 18.54 7.88 -12.57
CA GLU A 33 19.83 8.53 -12.74
C GLU A 33 20.93 7.81 -11.96
N LYS A 34 20.67 7.50 -10.69
CA LYS A 34 21.63 6.81 -9.83
C LYS A 34 21.95 5.39 -10.31
N ALA A 35 20.97 4.66 -10.83
CA ALA A 35 21.16 3.31 -11.34
C ALA A 35 21.70 3.26 -12.79
N GLY A 36 21.95 4.42 -13.41
CA GLY A 36 22.36 4.53 -14.82
C GLY A 36 21.31 3.99 -15.80
N LEU A 37 20.03 4.10 -15.45
CA LEU A 37 18.92 3.61 -16.27
C LEU A 37 18.34 4.74 -17.14
N ASP A 38 18.18 4.47 -18.43
CA ASP A 38 17.68 5.43 -19.42
C ASP A 38 16.14 5.53 -19.42
N TYR A 39 15.60 5.91 -18.25
CA TYR A 39 14.17 6.12 -18.03
C TYR A 39 13.87 7.52 -17.50
N ALA A 40 12.73 8.07 -17.90
CA ALA A 40 12.13 9.25 -17.27
C ALA A 40 10.79 8.88 -16.63
N TYR A 41 10.42 9.56 -15.55
CA TYR A 41 9.12 9.40 -14.90
C TYR A 41 8.35 10.72 -14.88
N LEU A 42 7.12 10.74 -15.36
CA LEU A 42 6.24 11.92 -15.34
C LEU A 42 4.85 11.61 -14.79
N ALA A 43 4.22 12.58 -14.16
CA ALA A 43 2.83 12.48 -13.74
C ALA A 43 1.90 13.14 -14.77
N PHE A 44 0.74 12.52 -14.99
CA PHE A 44 -0.30 13.00 -15.90
C PHE A 44 -1.61 13.04 -15.13
N ASP A 45 -2.24 14.22 -15.10
CA ASP A 45 -3.55 14.40 -14.49
C ASP A 45 -4.63 13.79 -15.40
N ILE A 46 -5.13 12.61 -15.01
CA ILE A 46 -6.03 11.79 -15.81
C ILE A 46 -7.26 11.45 -14.96
N PRO A 47 -8.46 11.98 -15.30
CA PRO A 47 -9.71 11.58 -14.67
C PRO A 47 -10.18 10.20 -15.13
N VAL A 48 -11.09 9.57 -14.37
CA VAL A 48 -11.59 8.19 -14.62
C VAL A 48 -12.07 8.00 -16.06
N ASN A 49 -12.84 8.96 -16.60
CA ASN A 49 -13.41 8.87 -17.95
C ASN A 49 -12.37 8.96 -19.08
N LYS A 50 -11.10 9.23 -18.76
CA LYS A 50 -9.97 9.28 -19.69
C LYS A 50 -8.99 8.13 -19.53
N VAL A 51 -9.28 7.17 -18.65
CA VAL A 51 -8.42 6.01 -18.40
C VAL A 51 -8.24 5.17 -19.68
N ALA A 52 -9.29 4.93 -20.47
CA ALA A 52 -9.18 4.18 -21.73
C ALA A 52 -8.20 4.82 -22.71
N ASP A 53 -8.28 6.15 -22.88
CA ASP A 53 -7.40 6.92 -23.76
C ASP A 53 -5.94 6.83 -23.24
N ALA A 54 -5.74 6.95 -21.93
CA ALA A 54 -4.42 6.86 -21.31
C ALA A 54 -3.79 5.46 -21.48
N ILE A 55 -4.56 4.38 -21.32
CA ILE A 55 -4.06 3.02 -21.55
C ILE A 55 -3.70 2.81 -23.04
N THR A 56 -4.51 3.34 -23.95
CA THR A 56 -4.20 3.33 -25.38
C THR A 56 -2.90 4.08 -25.68
N ALA A 57 -2.68 5.24 -25.05
CA ALA A 57 -1.45 6.00 -25.17
C ALA A 57 -0.23 5.26 -24.59
N ILE A 58 -0.36 4.58 -23.45
CA ILE A 58 0.69 3.74 -22.86
C ILE A 58 1.17 2.68 -23.85
N LYS A 59 0.23 1.98 -24.53
CA LYS A 59 0.56 1.00 -25.58
C LYS A 59 1.17 1.68 -26.81
N THR A 60 0.56 2.76 -27.30
CA THR A 60 0.94 3.47 -28.54
C THR A 60 2.35 4.07 -28.45
N PHE A 61 2.67 4.74 -27.34
CA PHE A 61 3.98 5.34 -27.11
C PHE A 61 5.00 4.35 -26.54
N ASN A 62 4.61 3.10 -26.35
CA ASN A 62 5.45 2.04 -25.81
C ASN A 62 6.12 2.45 -24.49
N LEU A 63 5.33 2.97 -23.55
CA LEU A 63 5.80 3.29 -22.20
C LEU A 63 6.23 2.00 -21.51
N ARG A 64 7.27 2.07 -20.67
CA ARG A 64 7.76 0.92 -19.91
C ARG A 64 6.74 0.44 -18.88
N GLY A 65 5.97 1.37 -18.33
CA GLY A 65 4.93 1.09 -17.35
C GLY A 65 4.31 2.37 -16.81
N SER A 66 3.33 2.22 -15.92
CA SER A 66 2.70 3.35 -15.24
C SER A 66 2.32 2.97 -13.83
N ASN A 67 2.57 3.85 -12.86
CA ASN A 67 1.78 3.82 -11.64
C ASN A 67 0.39 4.42 -11.89
N VAL A 68 -0.54 4.03 -11.02
CA VAL A 68 -1.94 4.46 -11.04
C VAL A 68 -2.33 4.83 -9.62
N THR A 69 -2.93 6.00 -9.44
CA THR A 69 -3.48 6.40 -8.15
C THR A 69 -4.97 6.70 -8.26
N MET A 70 -5.57 7.12 -7.14
CA MET A 70 -6.95 7.57 -7.10
C MET A 70 -7.21 8.62 -8.20
N PRO A 71 -8.40 8.62 -8.84
CA PRO A 71 -9.51 7.67 -8.71
C PRO A 71 -9.43 6.47 -9.67
N CYS A 72 -8.30 6.26 -10.36
CA CYS A 72 -8.21 5.39 -11.52
C CYS A 72 -7.92 3.90 -11.21
N LYS A 73 -7.54 3.56 -9.96
CA LYS A 73 -7.02 2.22 -9.60
C LYS A 73 -7.95 1.06 -9.96
N SER A 74 -9.27 1.23 -9.85
CA SER A 74 -10.24 0.19 -10.22
C SER A 74 -10.56 0.20 -11.71
N GLU A 75 -10.62 1.37 -12.34
CA GLU A 75 -10.99 1.51 -13.75
C GLU A 75 -9.97 0.87 -14.69
N VAL A 76 -8.67 0.96 -14.36
CA VAL A 76 -7.59 0.41 -15.20
C VAL A 76 -7.67 -1.11 -15.39
N LEU A 77 -8.32 -1.84 -14.49
CA LEU A 77 -8.46 -3.31 -14.56
C LEU A 77 -9.08 -3.78 -15.88
N LYS A 78 -10.04 -3.03 -16.40
CA LYS A 78 -10.78 -3.36 -17.63
C LYS A 78 -9.88 -3.45 -18.86
N TYR A 79 -8.67 -2.90 -18.78
CA TYR A 79 -7.74 -2.75 -19.89
C TYR A 79 -6.43 -3.53 -19.68
N MET A 80 -6.32 -4.31 -18.60
CA MET A 80 -5.16 -5.16 -18.35
C MET A 80 -5.27 -6.47 -19.12
N ASP A 81 -4.15 -6.94 -19.67
CA ASP A 81 -4.06 -8.23 -20.35
C ASP A 81 -3.84 -9.37 -19.34
N ASP A 82 -3.25 -9.07 -18.17
CA ASP A 82 -3.09 -9.99 -17.05
C ASP A 82 -3.06 -9.24 -15.70
N LEU A 83 -3.27 -9.96 -14.60
CA LEU A 83 -3.27 -9.42 -13.24
C LEU A 83 -2.48 -10.33 -12.30
N SER A 84 -1.66 -9.71 -11.45
CA SER A 84 -1.10 -10.40 -10.28
C SER A 84 -2.22 -10.96 -9.37
N PRO A 85 -1.96 -12.03 -8.60
CA PRO A 85 -2.95 -12.60 -7.69
C PRO A 85 -3.57 -11.55 -6.75
N ALA A 86 -2.73 -10.71 -6.13
CA ALA A 86 -3.20 -9.63 -5.26
C ALA A 86 -4.10 -8.63 -5.99
N ALA A 87 -3.72 -8.19 -7.20
CA ALA A 87 -4.53 -7.23 -7.97
C ALA A 87 -5.90 -7.82 -8.38
N ARG A 88 -5.94 -9.12 -8.68
CA ARG A 88 -7.17 -9.86 -8.99
C ARG A 88 -8.11 -9.94 -7.78
N MET A 89 -7.58 -10.31 -6.62
CA MET A 89 -8.33 -10.40 -5.36
C MET A 89 -8.87 -9.05 -4.90
N ILE A 90 -8.04 -7.99 -5.01
CA ILE A 90 -8.39 -6.66 -4.53
C ILE A 90 -9.34 -5.95 -5.50
N GLY A 91 -9.26 -6.25 -6.80
CA GLY A 91 -9.96 -5.49 -7.82
C GLY A 91 -9.41 -4.06 -7.90
N ALA A 92 -8.09 -3.91 -7.86
CA ALA A 92 -7.41 -2.62 -8.04
C ALA A 92 -5.97 -2.82 -8.55
N VAL A 93 -5.47 -1.85 -9.31
CA VAL A 93 -4.09 -1.80 -9.81
C VAL A 93 -3.50 -0.43 -9.49
N ASN A 94 -2.30 -0.41 -8.89
CA ASN A 94 -1.51 0.81 -8.71
C ASN A 94 -0.25 0.83 -9.59
N THR A 95 0.05 -0.26 -10.30
CA THR A 95 1.29 -0.46 -11.05
C THR A 95 1.00 -1.31 -12.29
N ILE A 96 1.26 -0.76 -13.47
CA ILE A 96 1.08 -1.39 -14.78
C ILE A 96 2.46 -1.61 -15.38
N VAL A 97 2.80 -2.87 -15.68
CA VAL A 97 4.03 -3.23 -16.39
C VAL A 97 3.66 -3.52 -17.84
N ASN A 98 4.38 -2.88 -18.78
CA ASN A 98 4.20 -3.12 -20.21
C ASN A 98 5.35 -3.96 -20.75
N GLU A 99 5.04 -5.20 -21.15
CA GLU A 99 5.97 -6.10 -21.82
C GLU A 99 5.55 -6.28 -23.28
N ASN A 100 6.18 -5.53 -24.18
CA ASN A 100 5.92 -5.58 -25.63
C ASN A 100 4.43 -5.42 -26.00
N GLY A 101 3.71 -4.53 -25.32
CA GLY A 101 2.29 -4.25 -25.53
C GLY A 101 1.34 -5.07 -24.67
N LYS A 102 1.83 -6.10 -23.96
CA LYS A 102 1.06 -6.85 -22.97
C LYS A 102 1.14 -6.15 -21.61
N LEU A 103 0.01 -5.67 -21.12
CA LEU A 103 -0.09 -4.96 -19.84
C LEU A 103 -0.44 -5.92 -18.71
N THR A 104 0.43 -5.98 -17.70
CA THR A 104 0.15 -6.72 -16.46
C THR A 104 -0.09 -5.73 -15.31
N GLY A 105 -1.22 -5.89 -14.64
CA GLY A 105 -1.62 -5.08 -13.49
C GLY A 105 -1.16 -5.66 -12.15
N HIS A 106 -0.54 -4.81 -11.35
CA HIS A 106 -0.04 -5.10 -10.01
C HIS A 106 -0.57 -4.08 -8.99
N ILE A 107 -0.57 -4.49 -7.73
CA ILE A 107 -0.88 -3.64 -6.58
C ILE A 107 0.24 -3.78 -5.55
N THR A 108 1.04 -2.73 -5.41
CA THR A 108 2.25 -2.76 -4.57
C THR A 108 2.03 -2.14 -3.18
N ASP A 109 0.86 -1.58 -2.91
CA ASP A 109 0.56 -0.95 -1.60
C ASP A 109 0.70 -1.95 -0.45
N GLY A 110 0.10 -3.14 -0.58
CA GLY A 110 0.19 -4.22 0.41
C GLY A 110 1.60 -4.78 0.53
N LEU A 111 2.29 -4.98 -0.60
CA LEU A 111 3.67 -5.45 -0.61
C LEU A 111 4.60 -4.44 0.07
N GLY A 112 4.42 -3.15 -0.19
CA GLY A 112 5.15 -2.08 0.48
C GLY A 112 4.94 -2.08 2.00
N PHE A 113 3.73 -2.40 2.48
CA PHE A 113 3.48 -2.55 3.91
C PHE A 113 4.23 -3.76 4.50
N VAL A 114 4.16 -4.92 3.88
CA VAL A 114 4.85 -6.12 4.40
C VAL A 114 6.37 -5.95 4.32
N THR A 115 6.90 -5.35 3.25
CA THR A 115 8.32 -5.04 3.14
C THR A 115 8.76 -4.02 4.21
N ASN A 116 7.93 -3.03 4.55
CA ASN A 116 8.19 -2.11 5.67
C ASN A 116 8.27 -2.83 7.03
N LEU A 117 7.38 -3.80 7.27
CA LEU A 117 7.44 -4.64 8.47
C LEU A 117 8.73 -5.47 8.49
N ARG A 118 9.11 -6.10 7.36
CA ARG A 118 10.34 -6.89 7.23
C ARG A 118 11.61 -6.05 7.42
N ASP A 119 11.66 -4.85 6.85
CA ASP A 119 12.73 -3.86 7.06
C ASP A 119 12.83 -3.46 8.54
N SER A 120 11.70 -3.45 9.23
CA SER A 120 11.61 -3.30 10.68
C SER A 120 11.84 -4.62 11.42
N SER A 121 12.37 -5.69 10.81
CA SER A 121 12.57 -7.02 11.41
C SER A 121 11.30 -7.66 12.00
N VAL A 122 10.17 -7.52 11.30
CA VAL A 122 8.88 -8.14 11.62
C VAL A 122 8.44 -8.97 10.42
N ASP A 123 8.37 -10.29 10.58
CA ASP A 123 7.74 -11.17 9.60
C ASP A 123 6.26 -11.36 9.96
N VAL A 124 5.39 -11.45 8.97
CA VAL A 124 3.94 -11.66 9.12
C VAL A 124 3.56 -13.14 9.10
N SER A 125 4.44 -14.01 8.57
CA SER A 125 4.14 -15.42 8.39
C SER A 125 3.82 -16.14 9.72
N GLY A 126 2.75 -16.94 9.73
CA GLY A 126 2.28 -17.70 10.89
C GLY A 126 1.65 -16.88 12.01
N LYS A 127 1.62 -15.54 11.89
CA LYS A 127 1.14 -14.63 12.93
C LYS A 127 -0.36 -14.39 12.87
N LYS A 128 -0.90 -13.81 13.94
CA LYS A 128 -2.22 -13.21 13.97
C LYS A 128 -2.14 -11.68 13.84
N MET A 129 -3.00 -11.11 13.01
CA MET A 129 -3.10 -9.67 12.79
C MET A 129 -4.50 -9.16 13.13
N THR A 130 -4.57 -8.11 13.94
CA THR A 130 -5.77 -7.26 14.04
C THR A 130 -5.55 -6.03 13.18
N ILE A 131 -6.45 -5.74 12.24
CA ILE A 131 -6.38 -4.55 11.39
C ILE A 131 -7.68 -3.75 11.51
N ILE A 132 -7.53 -2.45 11.71
CA ILE A 132 -8.63 -1.49 11.78
C ILE A 132 -8.67 -0.74 10.46
N GLY A 133 -9.75 -0.91 9.69
CA GLY A 133 -9.99 -0.28 8.40
C GLY A 133 -10.35 -1.27 7.29
N ALA A 134 -11.15 -0.79 6.33
CA ALA A 134 -11.59 -1.53 5.14
C ALA A 134 -11.48 -0.72 3.84
N GLY A 135 -10.72 0.38 3.86
CA GLY A 135 -10.41 1.18 2.67
C GLY A 135 -9.36 0.52 1.78
N GLY A 136 -9.03 1.14 0.64
CA GLY A 136 -8.12 0.54 -0.36
C GLY A 136 -6.73 0.15 0.18
N ALA A 137 -6.15 0.95 1.08
CA ALA A 137 -4.89 0.59 1.74
C ALA A 137 -5.06 -0.63 2.67
N ALA A 138 -6.13 -0.66 3.47
CA ALA A 138 -6.43 -1.76 4.36
C ALA A 138 -6.68 -3.07 3.59
N THR A 139 -7.47 -3.02 2.52
CA THR A 139 -7.72 -4.17 1.64
C THR A 139 -6.42 -4.70 1.03
N ALA A 140 -5.54 -3.81 0.57
CA ALA A 140 -4.24 -4.23 0.04
C ALA A 140 -3.35 -4.91 1.09
N ILE A 141 -3.34 -4.38 2.32
CA ILE A 141 -2.61 -4.99 3.45
C ILE A 141 -3.19 -6.35 3.81
N GLN A 142 -4.52 -6.46 3.94
CA GLN A 142 -5.22 -7.70 4.29
C GLN A 142 -4.90 -8.83 3.29
N VAL A 143 -5.06 -8.54 2.01
CA VAL A 143 -4.81 -9.51 0.94
C VAL A 143 -3.33 -9.88 0.87
N GLN A 144 -2.41 -8.91 0.89
CA GLN A 144 -0.99 -9.23 0.83
C GLN A 144 -0.52 -10.01 2.06
N CYS A 145 -0.99 -9.67 3.25
CA CYS A 145 -0.63 -10.39 4.46
C CYS A 145 -1.14 -11.83 4.45
N ALA A 146 -2.34 -12.08 3.91
CA ALA A 146 -2.85 -13.44 3.71
C ALA A 146 -1.96 -14.21 2.73
N LEU A 147 -1.62 -13.63 1.57
CA LEU A 147 -0.73 -14.23 0.58
C LEU A 147 0.68 -14.51 1.13
N ASP A 148 1.18 -13.66 2.04
CA ASP A 148 2.48 -13.79 2.69
C ASP A 148 2.44 -14.70 3.94
N GLY A 149 1.31 -15.38 4.18
CA GLY A 149 1.19 -16.47 5.14
C GLY A 149 0.80 -16.06 6.56
N VAL A 150 0.15 -14.91 6.76
CA VAL A 150 -0.56 -14.64 8.02
C VAL A 150 -1.54 -15.78 8.31
N LYS A 151 -1.54 -16.26 9.55
CA LYS A 151 -2.41 -17.36 9.98
C LYS A 151 -3.84 -16.89 10.23
N GLU A 152 -3.99 -15.70 10.82
CA GLU A 152 -5.30 -15.16 11.18
C GLU A 152 -5.37 -13.64 11.03
N ILE A 153 -6.45 -13.14 10.41
CA ILE A 153 -6.73 -11.70 10.25
C ILE A 153 -8.10 -11.39 10.88
N ALA A 154 -8.09 -10.53 11.89
CA ALA A 154 -9.28 -9.93 12.47
C ALA A 154 -9.42 -8.48 11.96
N ILE A 155 -10.37 -8.27 11.04
CA ILE A 155 -10.67 -6.96 10.44
C ILE A 155 -11.73 -6.26 11.29
N PHE A 156 -11.49 -4.99 11.61
CA PHE A 156 -12.47 -4.13 12.27
C PHE A 156 -12.75 -2.91 11.40
N ASN A 157 -14.02 -2.60 11.15
CA ASN A 157 -14.43 -1.38 10.47
C ASN A 157 -15.77 -0.90 11.03
N ILE A 158 -16.06 0.40 10.89
CA ILE A 158 -17.40 0.93 11.21
C ILE A 158 -18.43 0.41 10.20
N GLN A 159 -19.72 0.47 10.53
CA GLN A 159 -20.82 0.11 9.63
C GLN A 159 -21.05 1.19 8.57
N ASP A 160 -20.19 1.19 7.55
CA ASP A 160 -20.27 2.05 6.38
C ASP A 160 -20.18 1.22 5.08
N ASP A 161 -20.11 1.89 3.93
CA ASP A 161 -19.97 1.23 2.62
C ASP A 161 -18.69 0.38 2.51
N PHE A 162 -17.66 0.65 3.33
CA PHE A 162 -16.43 -0.13 3.36
C PHE A 162 -16.58 -1.42 4.17
N TYR A 163 -17.53 -1.50 5.11
CA TYR A 163 -17.84 -2.74 5.82
C TYR A 163 -18.28 -3.85 4.86
N GLU A 164 -19.17 -3.53 3.91
CA GLU A 164 -19.61 -4.48 2.88
C GLU A 164 -18.46 -4.88 1.94
N LYS A 165 -17.57 -3.94 1.61
CA LYS A 165 -16.35 -4.26 0.84
C LYS A 165 -15.42 -5.20 1.61
N ALA A 166 -15.24 -5.01 2.91
CA ALA A 166 -14.43 -5.92 3.70
C ALA A 166 -15.06 -7.32 3.82
N LYS A 167 -16.39 -7.47 3.79
CA LYS A 167 -17.01 -8.80 3.65
C LYS A 167 -16.62 -9.48 2.33
N GLN A 168 -16.55 -8.72 1.24
CA GLN A 168 -16.08 -9.24 -0.06
C GLN A 168 -14.60 -9.61 0.02
N THR A 169 -13.76 -8.80 0.68
CA THR A 169 -12.35 -9.13 0.94
C THR A 169 -12.19 -10.40 1.76
N VAL A 170 -13.00 -10.59 2.82
CA VAL A 170 -13.03 -11.83 3.62
C VAL A 170 -13.37 -13.03 2.75
N ALA A 171 -14.37 -12.91 1.88
CA ALA A 171 -14.75 -14.00 0.97
C ALA A 171 -13.63 -14.33 -0.01
N SER A 172 -13.02 -13.32 -0.64
CA SER A 172 -11.91 -13.50 -1.60
C SER A 172 -10.67 -14.12 -0.93
N ILE A 173 -10.30 -13.69 0.28
CA ILE A 173 -9.19 -14.29 1.03
C ILE A 173 -9.49 -15.76 1.38
N LYS A 174 -10.72 -16.09 1.79
CA LYS A 174 -11.10 -17.48 2.10
C LYS A 174 -11.07 -18.39 0.88
N GLU A 175 -11.41 -17.86 -0.29
CA GLU A 175 -11.39 -18.61 -1.54
C GLU A 175 -9.96 -18.88 -2.02
N GLU A 176 -9.11 -17.85 -2.03
CA GLU A 176 -7.77 -17.92 -2.61
C GLU A 176 -6.69 -18.39 -1.61
N VAL A 177 -6.91 -18.17 -0.32
CA VAL A 177 -5.97 -18.52 0.77
C VAL A 177 -6.73 -19.20 1.93
N PRO A 178 -7.24 -20.43 1.72
CA PRO A 178 -8.12 -21.10 2.69
C PRO A 178 -7.46 -21.39 4.05
N GLU A 179 -6.12 -21.43 4.10
CA GLU A 179 -5.34 -21.60 5.34
C GLU A 179 -5.32 -20.34 6.23
N CYS A 180 -5.64 -19.17 5.67
CA CYS A 180 -5.72 -17.92 6.43
C CYS A 180 -7.13 -17.77 7.02
N SER A 181 -7.24 -17.88 8.34
CA SER A 181 -8.48 -17.58 9.05
C SER A 181 -8.77 -16.08 8.99
N VAL A 182 -9.89 -15.65 8.42
CA VAL A 182 -10.23 -14.23 8.30
C VAL A 182 -11.66 -13.93 8.74
N HIS A 183 -11.79 -12.91 9.57
CA HIS A 183 -13.05 -12.46 10.15
C HIS A 183 -13.17 -10.94 10.08
N ILE A 184 -14.40 -10.44 9.98
CA ILE A 184 -14.74 -9.04 10.07
C ILE A 184 -15.67 -8.81 11.25
N TYR A 185 -15.42 -7.74 11.99
CA TYR A 185 -16.20 -7.31 13.15
C TYR A 185 -16.48 -5.81 13.07
N ASP A 186 -17.57 -5.40 13.71
CA ASP A 186 -17.92 -3.99 13.89
C ASP A 186 -16.94 -3.33 14.87
N LEU A 187 -16.34 -2.19 14.47
CA LEU A 187 -15.40 -1.45 15.31
C LEU A 187 -16.06 -0.93 16.61
N SER A 188 -17.38 -0.78 16.64
CA SER A 188 -18.10 -0.40 17.86
C SER A 188 -18.11 -1.50 18.94
N ASP A 189 -17.86 -2.76 18.58
CA ASP A 189 -17.65 -3.85 19.54
C ASP A 189 -16.23 -3.81 20.12
N THR A 190 -16.01 -2.82 20.98
CA THR A 190 -14.72 -2.59 21.65
C THR A 190 -14.27 -3.78 22.51
N LYS A 191 -15.21 -4.56 23.07
CA LYS A 191 -14.88 -5.79 23.82
C LYS A 191 -14.25 -6.82 22.89
N LYS A 192 -14.85 -7.04 21.72
CA LYS A 192 -14.29 -7.93 20.71
C LYS A 192 -12.96 -7.41 20.17
N LEU A 193 -12.85 -6.11 19.88
CA LEU A 193 -11.60 -5.47 19.45
C LEU A 193 -10.45 -5.77 20.42
N TYR A 194 -10.65 -5.51 21.71
CA TYR A 194 -9.60 -5.70 22.70
C TYR A 194 -9.28 -7.18 22.94
N ALA A 195 -10.27 -8.08 22.84
CA ALA A 195 -10.04 -9.52 22.89
C ALA A 195 -9.20 -10.04 21.70
N GLU A 196 -9.43 -9.51 20.50
CA GLU A 196 -8.61 -9.82 19.32
C GLU A 196 -7.19 -9.27 19.47
N ILE A 197 -7.04 -8.01 19.88
CA ILE A 197 -5.72 -7.39 20.10
C ILE A 197 -4.90 -8.17 21.14
N ALA A 198 -5.54 -8.68 22.19
CA ALA A 198 -4.87 -9.44 23.25
C ALA A 198 -4.20 -10.72 22.76
N THR A 199 -4.68 -11.29 21.64
CA THR A 199 -4.13 -12.55 21.07
C THR A 199 -3.39 -12.36 19.75
N SER A 200 -3.40 -11.16 19.17
CA SER A 200 -2.67 -10.84 17.94
C SER A 200 -1.15 -10.73 18.15
N ASP A 201 -0.36 -10.87 17.10
CA ASP A 201 1.04 -10.44 17.12
C ASP A 201 1.19 -8.99 16.62
N ILE A 202 0.31 -8.60 15.69
CA ILE A 202 0.38 -7.33 14.98
C ILE A 202 -0.97 -6.61 15.08
N LEU A 203 -0.96 -5.35 15.48
CA LEU A 203 -2.08 -4.42 15.40
C LEU A 203 -1.78 -3.38 14.33
N VAL A 204 -2.71 -3.18 13.39
CA VAL A 204 -2.54 -2.22 12.29
C VAL A 204 -3.69 -1.22 12.30
N ASN A 205 -3.37 0.08 12.31
CA ASN A 205 -4.30 1.12 11.89
C ASN A 205 -4.15 1.37 10.39
N ALA A 206 -5.20 1.06 9.64
CA ALA A 206 -5.30 1.30 8.22
C ALA A 206 -6.48 2.25 7.88
N THR A 207 -6.86 3.10 8.84
CA THR A 207 -7.87 4.17 8.68
C THR A 207 -7.20 5.54 8.53
N LEU A 208 -8.03 6.60 8.46
CA LEU A 208 -7.56 7.99 8.53
C LEU A 208 -7.54 8.55 9.96
N VAL A 209 -7.97 7.78 10.97
CA VAL A 209 -7.95 8.21 12.38
C VAL A 209 -6.50 8.34 12.85
N GLY A 210 -6.12 9.51 13.37
CA GLY A 210 -4.74 9.85 13.71
C GLY A 210 -4.04 10.74 12.67
N MET A 211 -4.69 11.03 11.54
CA MET A 211 -4.26 11.99 10.52
C MET A 211 -5.12 13.26 10.61
N HIS A 212 -4.61 14.40 10.11
CA HIS A 212 -5.38 15.65 10.04
C HIS A 212 -6.79 15.46 9.45
N PRO A 213 -7.86 16.01 10.07
CA PRO A 213 -7.88 16.87 11.26
C PRO A 213 -8.04 16.14 12.62
N HIS A 214 -7.79 14.84 12.65
CA HIS A 214 -8.01 13.93 13.78
C HIS A 214 -6.70 13.44 14.42
N GLU A 215 -5.66 14.28 14.47
CA GLU A 215 -4.32 13.91 14.95
C GLU A 215 -4.31 13.48 16.44
N ASN A 216 -5.27 13.99 17.22
CA ASN A 216 -5.43 13.66 18.64
C ASN A 216 -6.33 12.45 18.90
N GLU A 217 -6.91 11.86 17.84
CA GLU A 217 -7.76 10.68 17.93
C GLU A 217 -6.97 9.39 17.72
N THR A 218 -7.50 8.30 18.26
CA THR A 218 -6.94 6.96 18.11
C THR A 218 -8.08 5.94 18.00
N PRO A 219 -7.96 4.90 17.16
CA PRO A 219 -8.95 3.85 17.07
C PRO A 219 -8.94 2.92 18.30
N VAL A 220 -7.87 2.94 19.11
CA VAL A 220 -7.73 2.14 20.34
C VAL A 220 -7.59 3.07 21.53
N LYS A 221 -8.62 3.12 22.38
CA LYS A 221 -8.70 4.05 23.51
C LYS A 221 -8.18 3.45 24.82
N ASP A 222 -8.32 2.14 24.99
CA ASP A 222 -7.81 1.44 26.16
C ASP A 222 -6.32 1.12 25.94
N THR A 223 -5.44 1.85 26.62
CA THR A 223 -3.99 1.66 26.47
C THR A 223 -3.46 0.40 27.15
N THR A 224 -4.27 -0.26 27.98
CA THR A 224 -3.86 -1.50 28.69
C THR A 224 -3.73 -2.70 27.75
N VAL A 225 -4.26 -2.61 26.52
CA VAL A 225 -4.12 -3.66 25.49
C VAL A 225 -2.72 -3.70 24.87
N PHE A 226 -1.94 -2.61 24.98
CA PHE A 226 -0.59 -2.55 24.47
C PHE A 226 0.36 -3.30 25.40
N ARG A 227 1.22 -4.12 24.79
CA ARG A 227 2.18 -4.99 25.48
C ARG A 227 3.47 -5.04 24.70
N LYS A 228 4.55 -5.39 25.38
CA LYS A 228 5.92 -5.37 24.84
C LYS A 228 6.12 -6.27 23.60
N ASP A 229 5.38 -7.37 23.53
CA ASP A 229 5.41 -8.35 22.45
C ASP A 229 4.42 -8.05 21.30
N LEU A 230 3.58 -7.02 21.42
CA LEU A 230 2.74 -6.54 20.33
C LEU A 230 3.55 -5.64 19.39
N ILE A 231 3.41 -5.86 18.09
CA ILE A 231 3.82 -4.91 17.07
C ILE A 231 2.63 -4.01 16.73
N VAL A 232 2.81 -2.70 16.77
CA VAL A 232 1.78 -1.73 16.39
C VAL A 232 2.23 -0.94 15.16
N ALA A 233 1.49 -1.09 14.07
CA ALA A 233 1.76 -0.41 12.81
C ALA A 233 0.66 0.59 12.47
N ASP A 234 1.02 1.66 11.78
CA ASP A 234 0.09 2.67 11.30
C ASP A 234 0.44 3.02 9.85
N ILE A 235 -0.55 3.12 8.96
CA ILE A 235 -0.34 3.54 7.57
C ILE A 235 -0.12 5.05 7.45
N ILE A 236 -0.48 5.80 8.49
CA ILE A 236 -0.33 7.25 8.53
C ILE A 236 1.14 7.60 8.73
N TYR A 237 1.62 8.55 7.92
CA TYR A 237 2.99 9.07 7.99
C TYR A 237 3.05 10.57 8.28
N THR A 238 1.90 11.25 8.29
CA THR A 238 1.76 12.66 8.70
C THR A 238 0.59 12.76 9.67
N PRO A 239 0.84 12.91 10.99
CA PRO A 239 2.13 13.10 11.64
C PRO A 239 3.05 11.85 11.60
N LYS A 240 4.36 12.04 11.84
CA LYS A 240 5.35 10.92 11.85
C LYS A 240 5.05 9.86 12.92
N LYS A 241 4.46 10.26 14.04
CA LYS A 241 3.94 9.38 15.10
C LYS A 241 2.50 9.78 15.40
N THR A 242 1.56 8.89 15.13
CA THR A 242 0.15 9.07 15.51
C THR A 242 -0.04 8.82 17.00
N ARG A 243 -1.20 9.21 17.55
CA ARG A 243 -1.54 8.93 18.94
C ARG A 243 -1.44 7.43 19.28
N LEU A 244 -1.90 6.57 18.36
CA LEU A 244 -1.79 5.11 18.49
C LEU A 244 -0.34 4.65 18.70
N LEU A 245 0.59 5.13 17.86
CA LEU A 245 1.99 4.74 17.96
C LEU A 245 2.63 5.28 19.26
N LEU A 246 2.27 6.50 19.68
CA LEU A 246 2.77 7.08 20.94
C LEU A 246 2.30 6.27 22.16
N ASP A 247 1.01 5.90 22.22
CA ASP A 247 0.46 5.12 23.32
C ASP A 247 1.07 3.69 23.36
N ALA A 248 1.29 3.08 22.19
CA ALA A 248 1.93 1.78 22.08
C ALA A 248 3.40 1.80 22.54
N GLU A 249 4.17 2.80 22.11
CA GLU A 249 5.57 2.98 22.51
C GLU A 249 5.70 3.24 24.02
N ALA A 250 4.77 3.99 24.62
CA ALA A 250 4.72 4.20 26.07
C ALA A 250 4.52 2.90 26.87
N ALA A 251 3.87 1.89 26.28
CA ALA A 251 3.73 0.54 26.84
C ALA A 251 4.91 -0.40 26.48
N GLY A 252 5.92 0.10 25.76
CA GLY A 252 7.10 -0.67 25.34
C GLY A 252 6.87 -1.57 24.11
N ALA A 253 5.76 -1.39 23.39
CA ALA A 253 5.49 -2.10 22.15
C ALA A 253 6.41 -1.59 21.03
N LYS A 254 6.70 -2.47 20.06
CA LYS A 254 7.44 -2.08 18.85
C LYS A 254 6.50 -1.37 17.89
N THR A 255 6.88 -0.19 17.43
CA THR A 255 6.05 0.60 16.51
C THR A 255 6.64 0.69 15.11
N VAL A 256 5.78 0.64 14.09
CA VAL A 256 6.16 0.80 12.68
C VAL A 256 5.26 1.86 12.03
N GLY A 257 5.85 2.99 11.62
CA GLY A 257 5.10 4.09 10.99
C GLY A 257 4.88 3.93 9.49
N GLY A 258 3.99 4.75 8.93
CA GLY A 258 3.52 4.62 7.55
C GLY A 258 4.50 5.09 6.48
N LEU A 259 5.54 5.84 6.83
CA LEU A 259 6.49 6.38 5.85
C LEU A 259 7.19 5.27 5.07
N GLY A 260 7.53 4.16 5.76
CA GLY A 260 8.17 3.04 5.09
C GLY A 260 7.24 2.36 4.07
N MET A 261 5.94 2.24 4.36
CA MET A 261 4.96 1.72 3.39
C MET A 261 4.94 2.57 2.12
N LEU A 262 4.95 3.91 2.24
CA LEU A 262 4.99 4.84 1.11
C LEU A 262 6.26 4.65 0.25
N LEU A 263 7.40 4.43 0.88
CA LEU A 263 8.67 4.22 0.18
C LEU A 263 8.73 2.84 -0.49
N TRP A 264 8.40 1.80 0.27
CA TRP A 264 8.50 0.43 -0.19
C TRP A 264 7.49 0.10 -1.28
N GLN A 265 6.26 0.63 -1.27
CA GLN A 265 5.35 0.42 -2.42
C GLN A 265 5.93 0.94 -3.75
N GLY A 266 6.71 2.03 -3.68
CA GLY A 266 7.40 2.62 -4.82
C GLY A 266 8.64 1.80 -5.20
N ALA A 267 9.35 1.27 -4.21
CA ALA A 267 10.49 0.37 -4.43
C ALA A 267 10.06 -0.92 -5.16
N GLU A 268 8.94 -1.51 -4.76
CA GLU A 268 8.40 -2.73 -5.37
C GLU A 268 7.96 -2.48 -6.82
N ALA A 269 7.31 -1.35 -7.08
CA ALA A 269 6.97 -0.95 -8.44
C ALA A 269 8.23 -0.65 -9.28
N TYR A 270 9.22 0.03 -8.72
CA TYR A 270 10.53 0.24 -9.36
C TYR A 270 11.20 -1.08 -9.76
N LYS A 271 11.14 -2.08 -8.88
CA LYS A 271 11.67 -3.42 -9.15
C LYS A 271 10.91 -4.13 -10.27
N LEU A 272 9.58 -4.04 -10.29
CA LEU A 272 8.76 -4.55 -11.40
C LEU A 272 9.13 -3.89 -12.74
N PHE A 273 9.41 -2.59 -12.74
CA PHE A 273 9.78 -1.86 -13.95
C PHE A 273 11.20 -2.19 -14.43
N THR A 274 12.16 -2.33 -13.52
CA THR A 274 13.59 -2.27 -13.88
C THR A 274 14.36 -3.57 -13.61
N GLY A 275 13.81 -4.47 -12.79
CA GLY A 275 14.52 -5.61 -12.24
C GLY A 275 15.60 -5.24 -11.20
N LYS A 276 15.73 -3.98 -10.82
CA LYS A 276 16.72 -3.48 -9.84
C LYS A 276 16.04 -3.00 -8.56
N ASP A 277 16.80 -2.95 -7.47
CA ASP A 277 16.33 -2.38 -6.21
C ASP A 277 16.44 -0.85 -6.21
N MET A 278 15.44 -0.18 -5.65
CA MET A 278 15.42 1.27 -5.49
C MET A 278 16.31 1.68 -4.30
N PRO A 279 17.06 2.80 -4.36
CA PRO A 279 17.88 3.29 -3.25
C PRO A 279 17.01 3.93 -2.13
N VAL A 280 16.23 3.11 -1.42
CA VAL A 280 15.20 3.55 -0.46
C VAL A 280 15.77 4.42 0.66
N ALA A 281 16.90 4.02 1.25
CA ALA A 281 17.52 4.76 2.37
C ALA A 281 17.87 6.21 1.98
N GLU A 282 18.44 6.39 0.79
CA GLU A 282 18.86 7.71 0.30
C GLU A 282 17.66 8.56 -0.11
N ILE A 283 16.65 7.95 -0.75
CA ILE A 283 15.40 8.64 -1.06
C ILE A 283 14.71 9.15 0.20
N LYS A 284 14.67 8.31 1.25
CA LYS A 284 14.12 8.69 2.54
C LYS A 284 14.84 9.92 3.08
N GLU A 285 16.17 9.90 3.04
CA GLU A 285 17.00 10.99 3.54
C GLU A 285 16.79 12.30 2.78
N LEU A 286 16.71 12.24 1.44
CA LEU A 286 16.64 13.42 0.58
C LEU A 286 15.25 14.07 0.53
N TYR A 287 14.17 13.28 0.61
CA TYR A 287 12.83 13.75 0.26
C TYR A 287 11.78 13.61 1.37
N PHE A 288 12.11 12.94 2.48
CA PHE A 288 11.16 12.60 3.54
C PHE A 288 11.66 12.83 4.98
N ASN A 289 12.86 13.39 5.14
CA ASN A 289 13.37 13.83 6.44
C ASN A 289 12.75 15.14 6.91
#